data_AF-A0A956Z1C4-F1
#
_entry.id   AF-A0A956Z1C4-F1
#
_cell.length_a   1.000
_cell.length_b   1.000
_cell.length_c   1.000
_cell.angle_alpha   90.00
_cell.angle_beta   90.00
_cell.angle_gamma   90.00
#
_symmetry.space_group_name_H-M   'P 1'
#
loop_
_entity.id
_entity.type
_entity.pdbx_description
1 polymer ?
#
loop_
_entity_poly.entity_id
_entity_poly.type
_entity_poly.pdbx_seq_one_letter_code
_entity_poly.pdbx_strand_id
1 'polypeptide(L)'
;PLNTGYHFEAGEGFTRPIPAGLFGLFLSPYRGLFWFSPILLLALPGWWILRRRLPTTAWLTLTVVGAQSLTYAGWWSWHGGVVWGTRFLVPVIPLMAFWLAPMMDRLFNAAGIQRLGWRAVFGVLLPVSLLIQVLGALFSPYPYYGELVANHYTGVIDSLVTGLGDEVMYDPNLSPVLGHARLLFAGQPLSPAWLRNGVDVAHLVAVLLLLGAAFLLLRQRRPALIGIGMCMIALNVVAARQIEEPHTQAMLRLEQTLQPATVTVLATDYYEDAMLDAEHIRPMTMNAPVAPDDRLERPLWEHALQVDHHLWYVTWFTAQDPNNWQEHDLWQTSAFADEHILDGHRALLFYLTPPASTQQPTNASFGPFRLNSYGT
;
A
#
# COMPACT_ATOMS: atom_id res chain seq x y z
N PRO A 1 11.79 -23.44 -11.16
CA PRO A 1 12.12 -22.29 -10.29
C PRO A 1 10.92 -21.93 -9.41
N LEU A 2 11.14 -21.61 -8.13
CA LEU A 2 10.08 -21.06 -7.29
C LEU A 2 9.78 -19.65 -7.79
N ASN A 3 8.56 -19.42 -8.30
CA ASN A 3 8.10 -18.07 -8.62
C ASN A 3 7.71 -17.41 -7.29
N THR A 4 8.57 -16.51 -6.80
CA THR A 4 8.32 -15.79 -5.55
C THR A 4 7.48 -14.53 -5.74
N GLY A 5 7.13 -14.19 -6.99
CA GLY A 5 6.50 -12.90 -7.34
C GLY A 5 7.42 -11.69 -7.21
N TYR A 6 8.72 -11.91 -6.92
CA TYR A 6 9.72 -10.85 -6.85
C TYR A 6 10.53 -10.81 -8.14
N HIS A 7 10.73 -9.61 -8.66
CA HIS A 7 11.42 -9.35 -9.92
C HIS A 7 12.82 -8.79 -9.63
N PHE A 8 13.70 -9.64 -9.11
CA PHE A 8 15.08 -9.25 -8.78
C PHE A 8 15.85 -8.70 -9.99
N GLU A 9 15.54 -9.19 -11.19
CA GLU A 9 16.12 -8.71 -12.46
C GLU A 9 15.59 -7.32 -12.87
N ALA A 10 14.45 -6.89 -12.31
CA ALA A 10 13.83 -5.59 -12.57
C ALA A 10 14.20 -4.54 -11.50
N GLY A 11 15.21 -4.79 -10.66
CA GLY A 11 15.74 -3.83 -9.69
C GLY A 11 15.29 -4.06 -8.23
N GLU A 12 14.41 -5.04 -7.99
CA GLU A 12 14.08 -5.43 -6.61
C GLU A 12 15.27 -6.12 -5.93
N GLY A 13 15.56 -5.77 -4.69
CA GLY A 13 16.62 -6.46 -3.96
C GLY A 13 16.98 -5.87 -2.61
N PHE A 14 18.05 -6.42 -2.03
CA PHE A 14 18.60 -5.96 -0.76
C PHE A 14 19.72 -4.95 -0.99
N THR A 15 19.38 -3.80 -1.58
CA THR A 15 20.35 -2.78 -2.01
C THR A 15 20.53 -1.65 -1.01
N ARG A 16 19.64 -1.52 -0.01
CA ARG A 16 19.67 -0.41 0.94
C ARG A 16 20.75 -0.62 2.01
N PRO A 17 21.53 0.41 2.37
CA PRO A 17 22.43 0.34 3.51
C PRO A 17 21.68 0.04 4.81
N ILE A 18 22.04 -1.07 5.47
CA ILE A 18 21.37 -1.55 6.70
C ILE A 18 21.24 -0.46 7.78
N PRO A 19 22.25 0.38 8.08
CA PRO A 19 22.11 1.42 9.10
C PRO A 19 21.01 2.45 8.75
N ALA A 20 20.93 2.85 7.49
CA ALA A 20 19.89 3.76 7.01
C ALA A 20 18.51 3.10 7.06
N GLY A 21 18.41 1.82 6.67
CA GLY A 21 17.18 1.05 6.81
C GLY A 21 16.71 0.92 8.26
N LEU A 22 17.61 0.59 9.20
CA LEU A 22 17.27 0.49 10.63
C LEU A 22 16.82 1.83 11.21
N PHE A 23 17.49 2.93 10.84
CA PHE A 23 17.03 4.27 11.21
C PHE A 23 15.63 4.54 10.67
N GLY A 24 15.40 4.24 9.39
CA GLY A 24 14.09 4.32 8.74
C GLY A 24 12.99 3.56 9.48
N LEU A 25 13.26 2.30 9.82
CA LEU A 25 12.29 1.41 10.45
C LEU A 25 11.97 1.77 11.90
N PHE A 26 12.92 2.30 12.67
CA PHE A 26 12.71 2.53 14.11
C PHE A 26 12.55 4.00 14.52
N LEU A 27 13.32 4.91 13.92
CA LEU A 27 13.52 6.26 14.45
C LEU A 27 13.05 7.37 13.49
N SER A 28 12.97 7.10 12.20
CA SER A 28 12.61 8.11 11.20
C SER A 28 11.24 8.74 11.48
N PRO A 29 11.10 10.08 11.40
CA PRO A 29 9.79 10.75 11.47
C PRO A 29 8.82 10.36 10.35
N TYR A 30 9.32 9.84 9.23
CA TYR A 30 8.49 9.42 8.10
C TYR A 30 7.72 8.14 8.40
N ARG A 31 8.42 7.10 8.87
CA ARG A 31 7.88 5.73 9.00
C ARG A 31 8.32 4.99 10.26
N GLY A 32 9.11 5.59 11.15
CA GLY A 32 9.77 4.91 12.25
C GLY A 32 8.82 4.40 13.34
N LEU A 33 9.05 3.17 13.80
CA LEU A 33 8.18 2.50 14.78
C LEU A 33 7.98 3.31 16.06
N PHE A 34 9.04 3.88 16.63
CA PHE A 34 8.95 4.65 17.87
C PHE A 34 8.32 6.03 17.68
N TRP A 35 8.29 6.53 16.44
CA TRP A 35 7.56 7.74 16.11
C TRP A 35 6.05 7.49 16.07
N PHE A 36 5.63 6.37 15.48
CA PHE A 36 4.21 6.01 15.35
C PHE A 36 3.64 5.29 16.59
N SER A 37 4.50 4.65 17.39
CA SER A 37 4.13 3.97 18.64
C SER A 37 5.15 4.26 19.76
N PRO A 38 5.18 5.50 20.29
CA PRO A 38 6.14 5.89 21.35
C PRO A 38 6.13 5.00 22.60
N ILE A 39 5.00 4.36 22.93
CA ILE A 39 4.90 3.42 24.05
C ILE A 39 5.88 2.25 23.94
N LEU A 40 6.24 1.85 22.71
CA LEU A 40 7.19 0.77 22.47
C LEU A 40 8.63 1.14 22.86
N LEU A 41 8.94 2.41 23.13
CA LEU A 41 10.23 2.78 23.74
C LEU A 41 10.44 2.10 25.10
N LEU A 42 9.34 1.83 25.83
CA LEU A 42 9.38 1.11 27.10
C LEU A 42 9.66 -0.39 26.92
N ALA A 43 9.54 -0.92 25.70
CA ALA A 43 9.83 -2.33 25.41
C ALA A 43 11.33 -2.62 25.55
N LEU A 44 12.20 -1.66 25.26
CA LEU A 44 13.66 -1.81 25.36
C LEU A 44 14.14 -2.09 26.81
N PRO A 45 13.85 -1.23 27.81
CA PRO A 45 14.18 -1.54 29.19
C PRO A 45 13.39 -2.73 29.74
N GLY A 46 12.17 -2.96 29.25
CA GLY A 46 11.38 -4.14 29.58
C GLY A 46 12.05 -5.45 29.18
N TRP A 47 12.57 -5.53 27.94
CA TRP A 47 13.36 -6.66 27.47
C TRP A 47 14.61 -6.90 28.32
N TRP A 48 15.30 -5.83 28.72
CA TRP A 48 16.49 -5.93 29.57
C TRP A 48 16.23 -6.57 30.94
N ILE A 49 15.03 -6.40 31.49
CA ILE A 49 14.60 -7.08 32.72
C ILE A 49 14.17 -8.50 32.40
N LEU A 50 13.40 -8.68 31.33
CA LEU A 50 12.87 -9.95 30.91
C LEU A 50 13.98 -10.98 30.66
N ARG A 51 15.10 -10.58 30.03
CA ARG A 51 16.24 -11.48 29.78
C ARG A 51 16.89 -12.06 31.04
N ARG A 52 16.69 -11.43 32.21
CA ARG A 52 17.17 -11.96 33.50
C ARG A 52 16.19 -12.94 34.14
N ARG A 53 14.90 -12.83 33.81
CA ARG A 53 13.83 -13.69 34.37
C ARG A 53 13.51 -14.88 33.46
N LEU A 54 13.43 -14.63 32.15
CA LEU A 54 13.07 -15.58 31.09
C LEU A 54 14.08 -15.46 29.93
N PRO A 55 15.34 -15.88 30.12
CA PRO A 55 16.43 -15.63 29.16
C PRO A 55 16.12 -16.22 27.77
N THR A 56 15.69 -17.47 27.69
CA THR A 56 15.40 -18.15 26.42
C THR A 56 14.32 -17.42 25.63
N THR A 57 13.20 -17.08 26.26
CA THR A 57 12.09 -16.37 25.61
C THR A 57 12.50 -14.95 25.18
N ALA A 58 13.24 -14.24 26.03
CA ALA A 58 13.72 -12.89 25.72
C ALA A 58 14.67 -12.90 24.51
N TRP A 59 15.62 -13.82 24.45
CA TRP A 59 16.54 -13.93 23.32
C TRP A 59 15.84 -14.41 22.06
N LEU A 60 14.96 -15.41 22.14
CA LEU A 60 14.19 -15.89 20.99
C LEU A 60 13.38 -14.76 20.35
N THR A 61 12.61 -14.02 21.15
CA THR A 61 11.81 -12.89 20.66
C THR A 61 12.68 -11.78 20.08
N LEU A 62 13.84 -11.48 20.69
CA LEU A 62 14.80 -10.51 20.14
C LEU A 62 15.38 -10.98 18.81
N THR A 63 15.70 -12.26 18.67
CA THR A 63 16.20 -12.83 17.40
C THR A 63 15.15 -12.69 16.30
N VAL A 64 13.87 -12.96 16.58
CA VAL A 64 12.78 -12.80 15.59
C VAL A 64 12.61 -11.33 15.19
N VAL A 65 12.54 -10.41 16.17
CA VAL A 65 12.44 -8.97 15.92
C VAL A 65 13.65 -8.48 15.11
N GLY A 66 14.86 -8.89 15.51
CA GLY A 66 16.11 -8.52 14.87
C GLY A 66 16.24 -9.04 13.45
N ALA A 67 15.89 -10.31 13.21
CA ALA A 67 15.90 -10.92 11.88
C ALA A 67 14.95 -10.19 10.93
N GLN A 68 13.69 -9.99 11.33
CA GLN A 68 12.71 -9.21 10.56
C GLN A 68 13.24 -7.81 10.23
N SER A 69 13.78 -7.12 11.25
CA SER A 69 14.27 -5.76 11.10
C SER A 69 15.47 -5.68 10.14
N LEU A 70 16.42 -6.60 10.24
CA LEU A 70 17.61 -6.62 9.39
C LEU A 70 17.26 -6.96 7.94
N THR A 71 16.34 -7.89 7.71
CA THR A 71 15.84 -8.22 6.37
C THR A 71 15.24 -6.99 5.70
N TYR A 72 14.27 -6.34 6.35
CA TYR A 72 13.59 -5.19 5.74
C TYR A 72 14.39 -3.88 5.79
N ALA A 73 15.42 -3.79 6.63
CA ALA A 73 16.38 -2.68 6.59
C ALA A 73 17.23 -2.70 5.31
N GLY A 74 17.57 -3.90 4.81
CA GLY A 74 18.30 -4.04 3.55
C GLY A 74 17.42 -3.93 2.30
N TRP A 75 16.10 -4.10 2.45
CA TRP A 75 15.15 -4.11 1.33
C TRP A 75 15.10 -2.75 0.62
N TRP A 76 15.15 -2.76 -0.72
CA TRP A 76 15.11 -1.56 -1.56
C TRP A 76 13.90 -0.66 -1.23
N SER A 77 12.71 -1.25 -1.09
CA SER A 77 11.46 -0.58 -0.72
C SER A 77 11.19 -0.65 0.78
N TRP A 78 12.19 -0.38 1.62
CA TRP A 78 12.11 -0.45 3.09
C TRP A 78 10.92 0.31 3.72
N HIS A 79 10.44 1.38 3.07
CA HIS A 79 9.36 2.23 3.56
C HIS A 79 7.97 1.57 3.45
N GLY A 80 7.86 0.47 2.68
CA GLY A 80 6.66 -0.38 2.63
C GLY A 80 5.45 0.21 1.91
N GLY A 81 5.68 1.20 1.04
CA GLY A 81 4.65 1.84 0.22
C GLY A 81 3.96 3.07 0.85
N VAL A 82 2.81 3.44 0.31
CA VAL A 82 1.93 4.50 0.86
C VAL A 82 1.10 3.88 1.98
N VAL A 83 1.64 3.91 3.20
CA VAL A 83 1.07 3.22 4.37
C VAL A 83 1.10 4.11 5.60
N TRP A 84 0.44 3.71 6.69
CA TRP A 84 0.58 4.37 7.99
C TRP A 84 1.60 3.64 8.87
N GLY A 85 2.72 4.29 9.21
CA GLY A 85 3.79 3.71 10.04
C GLY A 85 4.65 2.65 9.34
N THR A 86 5.25 1.74 10.12
CA THR A 86 6.23 0.76 9.63
C THR A 86 5.59 -0.60 9.28
N ARG A 87 5.01 -0.74 8.08
CA ARG A 87 4.30 -1.96 7.63
C ARG A 87 5.09 -3.26 7.90
N PHE A 88 6.39 -3.28 7.63
CA PHE A 88 7.20 -4.50 7.78
C PHE A 88 7.46 -4.92 9.23
N LEU A 89 7.33 -4.01 10.20
CA LEU A 89 7.52 -4.36 11.61
C LEU A 89 6.21 -4.77 12.29
N VAL A 90 5.05 -4.57 11.65
CA VAL A 90 3.73 -4.95 12.19
C VAL A 90 3.70 -6.38 12.74
N PRO A 91 4.23 -7.42 12.04
CA PRO A 91 4.22 -8.79 12.55
C PRO A 91 5.00 -9.00 13.86
N VAL A 92 6.01 -8.16 14.13
CA VAL A 92 6.87 -8.29 15.32
C VAL A 92 6.49 -7.33 16.46
N ILE A 93 5.57 -6.40 16.22
CA ILE A 93 5.02 -5.50 17.27
C ILE A 93 4.48 -6.29 18.47
N PRO A 94 3.70 -7.40 18.32
CA PRO A 94 3.22 -8.16 19.47
C PRO A 94 4.36 -8.73 20.34
N LEU A 95 5.48 -9.12 19.73
CA LEU A 95 6.66 -9.61 20.45
C LEU A 95 7.35 -8.48 21.23
N MET A 96 7.41 -7.27 20.65
CA MET A 96 7.90 -6.09 21.34
C MET A 96 6.94 -5.64 22.46
N ALA A 97 5.63 -5.71 22.23
CA ALA A 97 4.61 -5.42 23.24
C ALA A 97 4.70 -6.39 24.42
N PHE A 98 5.03 -7.66 24.19
CA PHE A 98 5.33 -8.61 25.26
C PHE A 98 6.48 -8.14 26.17
N TRP A 99 7.49 -7.46 25.62
CA TRP A 99 8.57 -6.88 26.42
C TRP A 99 8.11 -5.74 27.33
N LEU A 100 6.91 -5.16 27.14
CA LEU A 100 6.35 -4.17 28.06
C LEU A 100 5.90 -4.77 29.39
N ALA A 101 5.69 -6.08 29.48
CA ALA A 101 5.12 -6.71 30.67
C ALA A 101 5.90 -6.39 31.97
N PRO A 102 7.25 -6.46 32.03
CA PRO A 102 8.00 -6.07 33.23
C PRO A 102 7.89 -4.57 33.56
N MET A 103 7.57 -3.71 32.59
CA MET A 103 7.35 -2.28 32.83
C MET A 103 5.96 -2.06 33.44
N MET A 104 4.96 -2.84 33.02
CA MET A 104 3.64 -2.86 33.63
C MET A 104 3.70 -3.36 35.08
N ASP A 105 4.50 -4.40 35.38
CA ASP A 105 4.75 -4.83 36.76
C ASP A 105 5.23 -3.67 37.64
N ARG A 106 6.14 -2.83 37.13
CA ARG A 106 6.63 -1.65 37.85
C ARG A 106 5.55 -0.59 38.02
N LEU A 107 4.71 -0.38 37.02
CA LEU A 107 3.58 0.56 37.10
C LEU A 107 2.61 0.20 38.24
N PHE A 108 2.30 -1.09 38.41
CA PHE A 108 1.36 -1.55 39.43
C PHE A 108 2.01 -1.78 40.80
N ASN A 109 3.24 -2.30 40.84
CA ASN A 109 3.87 -2.79 42.08
C ASN A 109 4.98 -1.89 42.65
N ALA A 110 5.47 -0.87 41.93
CA ALA A 110 6.46 0.06 42.50
C ALA A 110 5.90 0.83 43.71
N ALA A 111 6.75 1.30 44.62
CA ALA A 111 6.35 2.09 45.79
C ALA A 111 6.88 3.54 45.70
N GLY A 112 6.23 4.46 46.42
CA GLY A 112 6.67 5.85 46.56
C GLY A 112 6.79 6.61 45.24
N ILE A 113 7.82 7.46 45.13
CA ILE A 113 8.03 8.37 44.00
C ILE A 113 8.28 7.65 42.67
N GLN A 114 8.80 6.42 42.70
CA GLN A 114 9.01 5.61 41.49
C GLN A 114 7.68 5.20 40.84
N ARG A 115 6.65 4.92 41.65
CA ARG A 115 5.29 4.63 41.14
C ARG A 115 4.73 5.85 40.42
N LEU A 116 4.89 7.05 40.99
CA LEU A 116 4.43 8.29 40.38
C LEU A 116 5.16 8.55 39.05
N GLY A 117 6.47 8.35 39.00
CA GLY A 117 7.26 8.47 37.78
C GLY A 117 6.78 7.53 36.67
N TRP A 118 6.62 6.23 36.94
CA TRP A 118 6.12 5.29 35.92
C TRP A 118 4.68 5.60 35.50
N ARG A 119 3.81 6.02 36.42
CA ARG A 119 2.46 6.47 36.09
C ARG A 119 2.44 7.68 35.17
N ALA A 120 3.32 8.65 35.40
CA ALA A 120 3.46 9.80 34.52
C ALA A 120 3.95 9.38 33.12
N VAL A 121 4.99 8.53 33.05
CA VAL A 121 5.53 8.04 31.78
C VAL A 121 4.49 7.27 30.97
N PHE A 122 3.82 6.29 31.58
CA PHE A 122 2.74 5.55 30.90
C PHE A 122 1.54 6.46 30.59
N GLY A 123 1.19 7.37 31.50
CA GLY A 123 0.10 8.33 31.34
C GLY A 123 0.31 9.32 30.20
N VAL A 124 1.53 9.49 29.70
CA VAL A 124 1.83 10.29 28.51
C VAL A 124 1.99 9.39 27.28
N LEU A 125 2.88 8.40 27.33
CA LEU A 125 3.25 7.61 26.14
C LEU A 125 2.08 6.78 25.60
N LEU A 126 1.23 6.22 26.47
CA LEU A 126 0.10 5.40 26.04
C LEU A 126 -0.96 6.26 25.33
N PRO A 127 -1.48 7.36 25.91
CA PRO A 127 -2.43 8.22 25.21
C PRO A 127 -1.86 8.82 23.91
N VAL A 128 -0.59 9.24 23.91
CA VAL A 128 0.05 9.75 22.68
C VAL A 128 0.08 8.68 21.59
N SER A 129 0.50 7.46 21.93
CA SER A 129 0.51 6.36 20.96
C SER A 129 -0.89 6.05 20.44
N LEU A 130 -1.89 6.01 21.32
CA LEU A 130 -3.29 5.79 20.93
C LEU A 130 -3.82 6.90 20.03
N LEU A 131 -3.54 8.17 20.34
CA LEU A 131 -3.95 9.31 19.53
C LEU A 131 -3.35 9.25 18.12
N ILE A 132 -2.07 8.86 18.00
CA ILE A 132 -1.41 8.67 16.70
C ILE A 132 -2.11 7.57 15.90
N GLN A 133 -2.47 6.44 16.53
CA GLN A 133 -3.19 5.38 15.83
C GLN A 133 -4.61 5.80 15.43
N VAL A 134 -5.29 6.59 16.28
CA VAL A 134 -6.60 7.16 15.95
C VAL A 134 -6.50 8.10 14.74
N LEU A 135 -5.47 8.94 14.65
CA LEU A 135 -5.26 9.79 13.47
C LEU A 135 -5.13 8.95 12.19
N GLY A 136 -4.32 7.90 12.20
CA GLY A 136 -4.17 7.00 11.05
C GLY A 136 -5.41 6.20 10.71
N ALA A 137 -6.29 5.94 11.69
CA ALA A 137 -7.55 5.22 11.46
C ALA A 137 -8.69 6.13 10.94
N LEU A 138 -8.59 7.43 11.19
CA LEU A 138 -9.63 8.41 10.84
C LEU A 138 -9.39 9.14 9.52
N PHE A 139 -8.13 9.25 9.09
CA PHE A 139 -7.76 9.94 7.86
C PHE A 139 -7.11 8.98 6.87
N SER A 140 -7.45 9.15 5.60
CA SER A 140 -6.73 8.54 4.50
C SER A 140 -5.27 9.02 4.46
N PRO A 141 -4.29 8.15 4.16
CA PRO A 141 -2.89 8.55 4.00
C PRO A 141 -2.65 9.40 2.73
N TYR A 142 -3.55 9.34 1.74
CA TYR A 142 -3.34 9.93 0.42
C TYR A 142 -3.25 11.47 0.40
N PRO A 143 -4.09 12.26 1.10
CA PRO A 143 -4.04 13.71 1.01
C PRO A 143 -2.68 14.30 1.44
N TYR A 144 -2.17 13.87 2.59
CA TYR A 144 -0.87 14.34 3.07
C TYR A 144 0.29 13.77 2.26
N TYR A 145 0.17 12.52 1.80
CA TYR A 145 1.17 11.95 0.89
C TYR A 145 1.23 12.72 -0.43
N GLY A 146 0.09 13.14 -0.98
CA GLY A 146 0.01 14.01 -2.15
C GLY A 146 0.71 15.36 -1.93
N GLU A 147 0.59 15.95 -0.74
CA GLU A 147 1.33 17.17 -0.37
C GLU A 147 2.85 16.93 -0.35
N LEU A 148 3.30 15.80 0.20
CA LEU A 148 4.71 15.43 0.18
C LEU A 148 5.23 15.26 -1.25
N VAL A 149 4.47 14.56 -2.10
CA VAL A 149 4.83 14.39 -3.52
C VAL A 149 4.80 15.72 -4.27
N ALA A 150 3.83 16.60 -4.01
CA ALA A 150 3.75 17.90 -4.65
C ALA A 150 4.98 18.77 -4.34
N ASN A 151 5.54 18.69 -3.13
CA ASN A 151 6.62 19.59 -2.70
C ASN A 151 8.02 18.97 -2.71
N HIS A 152 8.12 17.64 -2.58
CA HIS A 152 9.38 16.93 -2.34
C HIS A 152 9.65 15.81 -3.36
N TYR A 153 8.90 15.76 -4.46
CA TYR A 153 9.17 14.80 -5.52
C TYR A 153 10.43 15.15 -6.31
N THR A 154 11.32 14.17 -6.46
CA THR A 154 12.64 14.27 -7.11
C THR A 154 12.58 14.15 -8.63
N GLY A 155 11.42 13.78 -9.19
CA GLY A 155 11.26 13.57 -10.64
C GLY A 155 11.68 12.17 -11.11
N VAL A 156 12.12 11.30 -10.19
CA VAL A 156 12.60 9.96 -10.51
C VAL A 156 11.59 8.92 -10.01
N ILE A 157 11.13 8.06 -10.92
CA ILE A 157 10.29 6.89 -10.61
C ILE A 157 11.18 5.66 -10.59
N ASP A 158 11.94 5.47 -9.51
CA ASP A 158 12.70 4.23 -9.31
C ASP A 158 11.85 3.13 -8.64
N SER A 159 10.70 3.51 -8.07
CA SER A 159 9.67 2.59 -7.57
C SER A 159 8.32 3.31 -7.46
N LEU A 160 7.23 2.53 -7.36
CA LEU A 160 5.85 3.03 -7.17
C LEU A 160 5.68 4.00 -5.97
N VAL A 161 6.65 4.10 -5.04
CA VAL A 161 6.57 4.99 -3.86
C VAL A 161 7.86 5.77 -3.58
N THR A 162 8.93 5.61 -4.36
CA THR A 162 10.21 6.31 -4.10
C THR A 162 10.51 7.30 -5.21
N GLY A 163 9.95 8.49 -5.04
CA GLY A 163 10.49 9.68 -5.65
C GLY A 163 10.54 10.83 -4.66
N LEU A 164 10.45 10.60 -3.34
CA LEU A 164 10.54 11.68 -2.35
C LEU A 164 12.01 11.93 -1.98
N GLY A 165 12.35 13.20 -1.79
CA GLY A 165 13.68 13.61 -1.32
C GLY A 165 14.02 13.03 0.05
N ASP A 166 15.32 12.81 0.28
CA ASP A 166 15.84 12.23 1.52
C ASP A 166 15.43 13.03 2.76
N GLU A 167 15.18 14.34 2.63
CA GLU A 167 14.75 15.20 3.73
C GLU A 167 13.47 14.71 4.41
N VAL A 168 12.54 14.09 3.66
CA VAL A 168 11.29 13.54 4.22
C VAL A 168 11.60 12.47 5.26
N MET A 169 12.71 11.73 5.09
CA MET A 169 13.13 10.68 6.00
C MET A 169 13.65 11.22 7.35
N TYR A 170 14.14 12.47 7.39
CA TYR A 170 14.86 13.02 8.54
C TYR A 170 14.17 14.21 9.20
N ASP A 171 13.37 15.00 8.47
CA ASP A 171 12.70 16.19 8.99
C ASP A 171 11.42 15.82 9.76
N PRO A 172 11.36 16.07 11.09
CA PRO A 172 10.15 15.86 11.87
C PRO A 172 8.92 16.61 11.34
N ASN A 173 9.10 17.79 10.73
CA ASN A 173 8.00 18.63 10.27
C ASN A 173 7.24 18.02 9.09
N LEU A 174 7.91 17.14 8.34
CA LEU A 174 7.37 16.38 7.21
C LEU A 174 6.78 15.02 7.64
N SER A 175 6.72 14.75 8.95
CA SER A 175 6.15 13.52 9.47
C SER A 175 4.66 13.39 9.11
N PRO A 176 4.21 12.21 8.63
CA PRO A 176 2.79 11.91 8.45
C PRO A 176 1.95 12.11 9.71
N VAL A 177 2.52 11.90 10.90
CA VAL A 177 1.83 12.14 12.18
C VAL A 177 1.45 13.61 12.33
N LEU A 178 2.40 14.52 12.08
CA LEU A 178 2.15 15.96 12.15
C LEU A 178 1.30 16.42 10.98
N GLY A 179 1.49 15.86 9.78
CA GLY A 179 0.64 16.10 8.63
C GLY A 179 -0.84 15.79 8.92
N HIS A 180 -1.14 14.62 9.47
CA HIS A 180 -2.52 14.24 9.80
C HIS A 180 -3.08 15.04 10.98
N ALA A 181 -2.25 15.45 11.94
CA ALA A 181 -2.67 16.39 12.96
C ALA A 181 -3.07 17.75 12.34
N ARG A 182 -2.33 18.25 11.34
CA ARG A 182 -2.69 19.46 10.60
C ARG A 182 -4.00 19.29 9.83
N LEU A 183 -4.24 18.13 9.19
CA LEU A 183 -5.52 17.83 8.52
C LEU A 183 -6.69 17.89 9.52
N LEU A 184 -6.51 17.31 10.72
CA LEU A 184 -7.51 17.38 11.79
C LEU A 184 -7.80 18.82 12.20
N PHE A 185 -6.77 19.62 12.47
CA PHE A 185 -6.96 21.02 12.88
C PHE A 185 -7.48 21.92 11.75
N ALA A 186 -7.24 21.56 10.50
CA ALA A 186 -7.81 22.23 9.33
C ALA A 186 -9.29 21.86 9.08
N GLY A 187 -9.88 20.95 9.87
CA GLY A 187 -11.26 20.53 9.73
C GLY A 187 -11.54 19.67 8.49
N GLN A 188 -10.52 18.94 8.01
CA GLN A 188 -10.69 18.03 6.88
C GLN A 188 -11.69 16.91 7.24
N PRO A 189 -12.51 16.44 6.27
CA PRO A 189 -13.48 15.40 6.51
C PRO A 189 -12.78 14.10 6.90
N LEU A 190 -13.34 13.41 7.90
CA LEU A 190 -12.87 12.09 8.31
C LEU A 190 -13.16 11.10 7.19
N SER A 191 -12.17 10.27 6.86
CA SER A 191 -12.24 9.24 5.82
C SER A 191 -11.76 7.88 6.36
N PRO A 192 -12.41 7.35 7.42
CA PRO A 192 -12.07 6.04 7.95
C PRO A 192 -12.29 4.96 6.89
N ALA A 193 -11.20 4.27 6.50
CA ALA A 193 -11.23 3.28 5.43
C ALA A 193 -12.27 2.17 5.67
N TRP A 194 -12.42 1.71 6.92
CA TRP A 194 -13.36 0.67 7.32
C TRP A 194 -14.85 1.09 7.28
N LEU A 195 -15.15 2.37 7.02
CA LEU A 195 -16.50 2.91 6.86
C LEU A 195 -16.80 3.37 5.44
N ARG A 196 -15.81 3.39 4.53
CA ARG A 196 -15.95 3.96 3.18
C ARG A 196 -17.12 3.35 2.41
N ASN A 197 -17.28 2.03 2.51
CA ASN A 197 -18.32 1.26 1.83
C ASN A 197 -19.49 0.88 2.77
N GLY A 198 -19.61 1.57 3.90
CA GLY A 198 -20.51 1.22 4.99
C GLY A 198 -19.93 0.15 5.93
N VAL A 199 -20.69 -0.20 6.97
CA VAL A 199 -20.29 -1.25 7.91
C VAL A 199 -20.83 -2.59 7.43
N ASP A 200 -19.94 -3.48 7.02
CA ASP A 200 -20.32 -4.87 6.76
C ASP A 200 -20.58 -5.60 8.10
N VAL A 201 -21.83 -6.02 8.29
CA VAL A 201 -22.27 -6.77 9.48
C VAL A 201 -21.45 -8.06 9.64
N ALA A 202 -21.05 -8.70 8.55
CA ALA A 202 -20.24 -9.92 8.61
C ALA A 202 -18.84 -9.65 9.20
N HIS A 203 -18.18 -8.58 8.75
CA HIS A 203 -16.91 -8.12 9.32
C HIS A 203 -17.05 -7.74 10.80
N LEU A 204 -18.13 -7.04 11.18
CA LEU A 204 -18.39 -6.70 12.58
C LEU A 204 -18.56 -7.96 13.45
N VAL A 205 -19.35 -8.94 12.98
CA VAL A 205 -19.52 -10.22 13.68
C VAL A 205 -18.19 -10.96 13.80
N ALA A 206 -17.37 -10.99 12.74
CA ALA A 206 -16.04 -11.58 12.76
C ALA A 206 -15.15 -10.94 13.83
N VAL A 207 -15.13 -9.61 13.93
CA VAL A 207 -14.39 -8.88 14.98
C VAL A 207 -14.91 -9.23 16.38
N LEU A 208 -16.23 -9.25 16.58
CA LEU A 208 -16.82 -9.61 17.87
C LEU A 208 -16.52 -11.07 18.25
N LEU A 209 -16.50 -11.99 17.28
CA LEU A 209 -16.08 -13.37 17.49
C LEU A 209 -14.61 -13.46 17.90
N LEU A 210 -13.71 -12.69 17.26
CA LEU A 210 -12.29 -12.63 17.64
C LEU A 210 -12.09 -12.10 19.05
N LEU A 211 -12.81 -11.03 19.43
CA LEU A 211 -12.78 -10.49 20.79
C LEU A 211 -13.32 -11.48 21.82
N GLY A 212 -14.41 -12.18 21.49
CA GLY A 212 -14.96 -13.25 22.32
C GLY A 212 -14.00 -14.42 22.49
N ALA A 213 -13.33 -14.84 21.42
CA ALA A 213 -12.30 -15.88 21.43
C ALA A 213 -11.12 -15.49 22.32
N ALA A 214 -10.61 -14.26 22.16
CA ALA A 214 -9.54 -13.71 22.99
C ALA A 214 -9.93 -13.72 24.49
N PHE A 215 -11.15 -13.26 24.81
CA PHE A 215 -11.66 -13.27 26.18
C PHE A 215 -11.75 -14.69 26.77
N LEU A 216 -12.22 -15.67 25.98
CA LEU A 216 -12.29 -17.07 26.41
C LEU A 216 -10.91 -17.69 26.64
N LEU A 217 -9.96 -17.43 25.74
CA LEU A 217 -8.57 -17.88 25.85
C LEU A 217 -7.88 -17.31 27.09
N LEU A 218 -8.13 -16.03 27.41
CA LEU A 218 -7.60 -15.37 28.60
C LEU A 218 -8.17 -15.93 29.92
N ARG A 219 -9.38 -16.50 29.90
CA ARG A 219 -10.03 -17.03 31.10
C ARG A 219 -9.63 -18.47 31.47
N GLN A 220 -8.80 -19.14 30.66
CA GLN A 220 -8.21 -20.48 30.89
C GLN A 220 -9.17 -21.61 31.35
N ARG A 221 -10.50 -21.48 31.21
CA ARG A 221 -11.49 -22.44 31.75
C ARG A 221 -12.25 -23.28 30.71
N ARG A 222 -12.05 -23.09 29.40
CA ARG A 222 -12.67 -23.88 28.29
C ARG A 222 -11.78 -23.90 27.02
N PRO A 223 -11.98 -24.83 26.06
CA PRO A 223 -10.90 -25.34 25.21
C PRO A 223 -10.47 -24.32 24.16
N ALA A 224 -9.14 -24.12 24.05
CA ALA A 224 -8.51 -23.26 23.05
C ALA A 224 -8.99 -23.53 21.62
N LEU A 225 -9.45 -24.76 21.34
CA LEU A 225 -10.06 -25.18 20.08
C LEU A 225 -11.29 -24.35 19.68
N ILE A 226 -12.12 -23.90 20.64
CA ILE A 226 -13.28 -23.04 20.33
C ILE A 226 -12.80 -21.65 19.90
N GLY A 227 -11.80 -21.09 20.59
CA GLY A 227 -11.20 -19.81 20.23
C GLY A 227 -10.52 -19.86 18.86
N ILE A 228 -9.75 -20.92 18.59
CA ILE A 228 -9.13 -21.17 17.27
C ILE A 228 -10.20 -21.33 16.19
N GLY A 229 -11.27 -22.09 16.45
CA GLY A 229 -12.39 -22.26 15.53
C GLY A 229 -13.08 -20.95 15.20
N MET A 230 -13.33 -20.09 16.19
CA MET A 230 -13.89 -18.75 15.99
C MET A 230 -12.95 -17.87 15.14
N CYS A 231 -11.63 -17.92 15.38
CA CYS A 231 -10.66 -17.20 14.56
C CYS A 231 -10.67 -17.68 13.11
N MET A 232 -10.67 -19.00 12.88
CA MET A 232 -10.71 -19.55 11.52
C MET A 232 -12.00 -19.14 10.81
N ILE A 233 -13.17 -19.23 11.46
CA ILE A 233 -14.44 -18.80 10.87
C ILE A 233 -14.39 -17.31 10.52
N ALA A 234 -13.95 -16.46 11.44
CA ALA A 234 -13.83 -15.03 11.22
C ALA A 234 -12.94 -14.70 10.01
N LEU A 235 -11.74 -15.30 9.93
CA LEU A 235 -10.80 -15.07 8.83
C LEU A 235 -11.33 -15.58 7.48
N ASN A 236 -12.00 -16.74 7.45
CA ASN A 236 -12.57 -17.28 6.21
C ASN A 236 -13.77 -16.45 5.73
N VAL A 237 -14.60 -15.92 6.64
CA VAL A 237 -15.70 -15.01 6.27
C VAL A 237 -15.16 -13.73 5.64
N VAL A 238 -14.11 -13.13 6.22
CA VAL A 238 -13.45 -11.94 5.67
C VAL A 238 -12.87 -12.24 4.29
N ALA A 239 -12.12 -13.34 4.15
CA ALA A 239 -11.50 -13.72 2.87
C ALA A 239 -12.54 -14.00 1.77
N ALA A 240 -13.62 -14.72 2.10
CA ALA A 240 -14.69 -15.01 1.15
C ALA A 240 -15.40 -13.71 0.70
N ARG A 241 -15.63 -12.78 1.62
CA ARG A 241 -16.24 -11.49 1.32
C ARG A 241 -15.39 -10.64 0.39
N GLN A 242 -14.07 -10.60 0.59
CA GLN A 242 -13.16 -9.85 -0.28
C GLN A 242 -13.19 -10.35 -1.73
N ILE A 243 -13.28 -11.67 -1.95
CA ILE A 243 -13.35 -12.23 -3.31
C ILE A 243 -14.66 -11.87 -4.01
N GLU A 244 -15.76 -11.75 -3.27
CA GLU A 244 -17.08 -11.40 -3.82
C GLU A 244 -17.27 -9.91 -4.07
N GLU A 245 -16.28 -9.06 -3.76
CA GLU A 245 -16.42 -7.62 -3.96
C GLU A 245 -16.54 -7.25 -5.46
N PRO A 246 -17.44 -6.31 -5.83
CA PRO A 246 -17.71 -5.97 -7.23
C PRO A 246 -16.46 -5.53 -8.00
N HIS A 247 -15.58 -4.76 -7.37
CA HIS A 247 -14.34 -4.26 -7.99
C HIS A 247 -13.34 -5.38 -8.25
N THR A 248 -13.22 -6.35 -7.34
CA THR A 248 -12.41 -7.57 -7.53
C THR A 248 -12.94 -8.41 -8.68
N GLN A 249 -14.25 -8.61 -8.76
CA GLN A 249 -14.87 -9.32 -9.89
C GLN A 249 -14.75 -8.56 -11.22
N ALA A 250 -14.75 -7.24 -11.19
CA ALA A 250 -14.47 -6.41 -12.37
C ALA A 250 -13.01 -6.57 -12.84
N MET A 251 -12.04 -6.52 -11.92
CA MET A 251 -10.63 -6.71 -12.23
C MET A 251 -10.36 -8.10 -12.82
N LEU A 252 -10.93 -9.17 -12.24
CA LEU A 252 -10.80 -10.53 -12.77
C LEU A 252 -11.35 -10.64 -14.21
N ARG A 253 -12.49 -10.00 -14.50
CA ARG A 253 -13.06 -9.97 -15.86
C ARG A 253 -12.18 -9.17 -16.82
N LEU A 254 -11.59 -8.07 -16.35
CA LEU A 254 -10.64 -7.29 -17.13
C LEU A 254 -9.44 -8.17 -17.51
N GLU A 255 -8.77 -8.79 -16.55
CA GLU A 255 -7.60 -9.66 -16.81
C GLU A 255 -7.91 -10.82 -17.77
N GLN A 256 -9.09 -11.42 -17.64
CA GLN A 256 -9.51 -12.51 -18.52
C GLN A 256 -9.77 -12.04 -19.95
N THR A 257 -10.15 -10.77 -20.14
CA THR A 257 -10.46 -10.22 -21.46
C THR A 257 -9.22 -9.65 -22.14
N LEU A 258 -8.32 -9.01 -21.39
CA LEU A 258 -7.14 -8.34 -21.95
C LEU A 258 -6.07 -9.37 -22.36
N GLN A 259 -6.09 -9.74 -23.64
CA GLN A 259 -5.08 -10.61 -24.27
C GLN A 259 -4.45 -9.90 -25.48
N PRO A 260 -3.11 -9.78 -25.58
CA PRO A 260 -2.11 -10.36 -24.67
C PRO A 260 -2.05 -9.62 -23.33
N ALA A 261 -1.64 -10.35 -22.29
CA ALA A 261 -1.37 -9.77 -20.98
C ALA A 261 -0.11 -8.90 -21.03
N THR A 262 -0.28 -7.58 -20.90
CA THR A 262 0.79 -6.58 -21.04
C THR A 262 0.55 -5.38 -20.11
N VAL A 263 1.33 -4.30 -20.30
CA VAL A 263 1.14 -3.03 -19.61
C VAL A 263 -0.25 -2.50 -19.91
N THR A 264 -0.99 -2.18 -18.86
CA THR A 264 -2.38 -1.71 -18.94
C THR A 264 -2.49 -0.38 -18.22
N VAL A 265 -2.65 0.70 -18.97
CA VAL A 265 -2.91 2.02 -18.41
C VAL A 265 -4.41 2.17 -18.16
N LEU A 266 -4.76 2.47 -16.91
CA LEU A 266 -6.14 2.61 -16.43
C LEU A 266 -6.42 4.09 -16.15
N ALA A 267 -7.12 4.74 -17.06
CA ALA A 267 -7.68 6.08 -16.91
C ALA A 267 -9.10 6.00 -16.33
N THR A 268 -9.20 5.43 -15.14
CA THR A 268 -10.46 5.19 -14.42
C THR A 268 -10.21 4.92 -12.94
N ASP A 269 -11.18 5.28 -12.09
CA ASP A 269 -11.21 4.91 -10.66
C ASP A 269 -11.99 3.61 -10.39
N TYR A 270 -12.62 3.03 -11.41
CA TYR A 270 -13.63 1.99 -11.26
C TYR A 270 -13.14 0.70 -10.62
N TYR A 271 -11.87 0.33 -10.82
CA TYR A 271 -11.32 -0.92 -10.28
C TYR A 271 -10.69 -0.76 -8.89
N GLU A 272 -10.69 0.46 -8.33
CA GLU A 272 -10.19 0.80 -6.99
C GLU A 272 -8.89 0.05 -6.57
N ASP A 273 -8.93 -0.63 -5.43
CA ASP A 273 -7.82 -1.36 -4.82
C ASP A 273 -7.61 -2.76 -5.41
N ALA A 274 -8.59 -3.32 -6.11
CA ALA A 274 -8.45 -4.61 -6.79
C ALA A 274 -7.34 -4.60 -7.85
N MET A 275 -6.93 -3.42 -8.33
CA MET A 275 -5.77 -3.25 -9.21
C MET A 275 -4.46 -3.73 -8.59
N LEU A 276 -4.33 -3.69 -7.26
CA LEU A 276 -3.13 -4.17 -6.56
C LEU A 276 -2.99 -5.69 -6.60
N ASP A 277 -4.09 -6.40 -6.82
CA ASP A 277 -4.17 -7.86 -6.84
C ASP A 277 -4.17 -8.42 -8.28
N ALA A 278 -3.89 -7.59 -9.29
CA ALA A 278 -3.73 -8.02 -10.67
C ALA A 278 -2.51 -8.96 -10.79
N GLU A 279 -2.72 -10.17 -11.34
CA GLU A 279 -1.70 -11.21 -11.46
C GLU A 279 -1.10 -11.28 -12.87
N HIS A 280 -1.88 -10.96 -13.90
CA HIS A 280 -1.53 -11.22 -15.30
C HIS A 280 -1.14 -9.96 -16.05
N ILE A 281 -1.81 -8.85 -15.77
CA ILE A 281 -1.52 -7.55 -16.38
C ILE A 281 -0.55 -6.75 -15.51
N ARG A 282 0.07 -5.73 -16.09
CA ARG A 282 0.85 -4.72 -15.34
C ARG A 282 0.04 -3.43 -15.29
N PRO A 283 -0.85 -3.25 -14.29
CA PRO A 283 -1.71 -2.09 -14.23
C PRO A 283 -0.90 -0.85 -13.84
N MET A 284 -1.07 0.22 -14.59
CA MET A 284 -0.60 1.56 -14.26
C MET A 284 -1.81 2.47 -14.20
N THR A 285 -2.04 3.08 -13.05
CA THR A 285 -3.20 3.95 -12.86
C THR A 285 -2.82 5.38 -13.20
N MET A 286 -3.74 6.07 -13.86
CA MET A 286 -3.62 7.49 -14.11
C MET A 286 -4.88 8.16 -13.63
N ASN A 287 -4.71 9.31 -12.96
CA ASN A 287 -5.85 10.14 -12.66
C ASN A 287 -6.47 10.64 -13.97
N ALA A 288 -7.79 10.58 -14.07
CA ALA A 288 -8.53 11.02 -15.24
C ALA A 288 -9.76 11.82 -14.76
N PRO A 289 -10.14 12.92 -15.45
CA PRO A 289 -9.35 13.65 -16.43
C PRO A 289 -8.12 14.32 -15.81
N VAL A 290 -7.03 14.41 -16.56
CA VAL A 290 -5.81 15.13 -16.16
C VAL A 290 -5.22 15.91 -17.33
N ALA A 291 -4.55 17.01 -17.04
CA ALA A 291 -3.88 17.83 -18.05
C ALA A 291 -2.66 17.10 -18.67
N PRO A 292 -2.36 17.29 -19.96
CA PRO A 292 -1.22 16.63 -20.62
C PRO A 292 0.15 17.01 -20.05
N ASP A 293 0.26 18.17 -19.41
CA ASP A 293 1.47 18.72 -18.80
C ASP A 293 1.53 18.50 -17.27
N ASP A 294 0.65 17.65 -16.72
CA ASP A 294 0.67 17.33 -15.30
C ASP A 294 2.00 16.69 -14.88
N ARG A 295 2.60 17.27 -13.84
CA ARG A 295 3.97 16.93 -13.40
C ARG A 295 4.10 15.50 -12.87
N LEU A 296 3.00 14.88 -12.42
CA LEU A 296 3.00 13.55 -11.83
C LEU A 296 2.58 12.50 -12.86
N GLU A 297 1.57 12.81 -13.67
CA GLU A 297 1.01 11.87 -14.64
C GLU A 297 1.85 11.78 -15.92
N ARG A 298 2.49 12.88 -16.34
CA ARG A 298 3.30 12.88 -17.58
C ARG A 298 4.46 11.88 -17.54
N PRO A 299 5.28 11.81 -16.48
CA PRO A 299 6.34 10.80 -16.39
C PRO A 299 5.81 9.37 -16.30
N LEU A 300 4.65 9.16 -15.66
CA LEU A 300 4.00 7.83 -15.61
C LEU A 300 3.55 7.38 -17.00
N TRP A 301 2.94 8.27 -17.78
CA TRP A 301 2.58 8.02 -19.16
C TRP A 301 3.79 7.67 -20.02
N GLU A 302 4.84 8.49 -19.95
CA GLU A 302 6.07 8.26 -20.70
C GLU A 302 6.76 6.94 -20.32
N HIS A 303 6.73 6.59 -19.04
CA HIS A 303 7.20 5.29 -18.57
C HIS A 303 6.38 4.14 -19.15
N ALA A 304 5.04 4.22 -19.10
CA ALA A 304 4.14 3.21 -19.63
C ALA A 304 4.40 2.90 -21.11
N LEU A 305 4.69 3.94 -21.91
CA LEU A 305 5.01 3.82 -23.33
C LEU A 305 6.37 3.13 -23.62
N GLN A 306 7.24 2.98 -22.61
CA GLN A 306 8.58 2.43 -22.78
C GLN A 306 8.74 1.01 -22.20
N VAL A 307 7.78 0.53 -21.42
CA VAL A 307 7.91 -0.74 -20.70
C VAL A 307 7.74 -1.96 -21.62
N ASP A 308 6.84 -1.90 -22.60
CA ASP A 308 6.53 -3.02 -23.51
C ASP A 308 6.22 -2.51 -24.92
N HIS A 309 6.18 -3.40 -25.91
CA HIS A 309 5.81 -3.07 -27.30
C HIS A 309 4.30 -2.97 -27.52
N HIS A 310 3.51 -3.49 -26.58
CA HIS A 310 2.06 -3.47 -26.59
C HIS A 310 1.55 -2.73 -25.36
N LEU A 311 0.42 -2.04 -25.50
CA LEU A 311 -0.20 -1.34 -24.39
C LEU A 311 -1.71 -1.42 -24.50
N TRP A 312 -2.35 -1.83 -23.41
CA TRP A 312 -3.78 -1.65 -23.21
C TRP A 312 -4.04 -0.29 -22.58
N TYR A 313 -4.94 0.49 -23.15
CA TYR A 313 -5.46 1.73 -22.60
C TYR A 313 -6.94 1.56 -22.26
N VAL A 314 -7.25 1.57 -20.97
CA VAL A 314 -8.61 1.39 -20.44
C VAL A 314 -9.13 2.73 -19.95
N THR A 315 -10.27 3.17 -20.48
CA THR A 315 -10.80 4.50 -20.24
C THR A 315 -12.32 4.53 -20.12
N TRP A 316 -12.85 5.39 -19.25
CA TRP A 316 -14.29 5.70 -19.21
C TRP A 316 -14.71 6.72 -20.26
N PHE A 317 -13.76 7.35 -20.96
CA PHE A 317 -14.06 8.41 -21.90
C PHE A 317 -14.72 7.84 -23.15
N THR A 318 -15.64 8.60 -23.71
CA THR A 318 -16.19 8.28 -25.03
C THR A 318 -15.13 8.53 -26.10
N ALA A 319 -15.27 7.87 -27.25
CA ALA A 319 -14.39 8.12 -28.39
C ALA A 319 -14.36 9.61 -28.75
N GLN A 320 -13.16 10.12 -28.99
CA GLN A 320 -12.88 11.53 -29.34
C GLN A 320 -13.19 12.56 -28.24
N ASP A 321 -13.31 12.15 -26.97
CA ASP A 321 -13.43 13.11 -25.87
C ASP A 321 -12.19 14.04 -25.86
N PRO A 322 -12.37 15.37 -25.84
CA PRO A 322 -11.25 16.31 -25.84
C PRO A 322 -10.38 16.23 -24.58
N ASN A 323 -10.90 15.70 -23.47
CA ASN A 323 -10.14 15.53 -22.23
C ASN A 323 -9.32 14.23 -22.22
N ASN A 324 -9.54 13.34 -23.19
CA ASN A 324 -8.84 12.06 -23.31
C ASN A 324 -7.59 12.17 -24.19
N TRP A 325 -6.65 13.02 -23.78
CA TRP A 325 -5.44 13.29 -24.57
C TRP A 325 -4.55 12.05 -24.75
N GLN A 326 -4.58 11.09 -23.82
CA GLN A 326 -3.83 9.83 -23.93
C GLN A 326 -4.31 8.99 -25.11
N GLU A 327 -5.63 8.88 -25.31
CA GLU A 327 -6.16 8.20 -26.50
C GLU A 327 -5.72 8.92 -27.78
N HIS A 328 -5.78 10.26 -27.82
CA HIS A 328 -5.32 11.04 -28.98
C HIS A 328 -3.82 10.85 -29.27
N ASP A 329 -2.98 10.79 -28.23
CA ASP A 329 -1.54 10.54 -28.34
C ASP A 329 -1.24 9.15 -28.92
N LEU A 330 -1.94 8.12 -28.44
CA LEU A 330 -1.82 6.75 -28.97
C LEU A 330 -2.24 6.66 -30.43
N TRP A 331 -3.34 7.30 -30.82
CA TRP A 331 -3.77 7.31 -32.23
C TRP A 331 -2.79 8.03 -33.17
N GLN A 332 -1.98 8.96 -32.66
CA GLN A 332 -0.98 9.67 -33.46
C GLN A 332 0.36 8.92 -33.57
N THR A 333 0.71 8.15 -32.55
CA THR A 333 2.06 7.60 -32.38
C THR A 333 2.13 6.08 -32.53
N SER A 334 1.00 5.39 -32.38
CA SER A 334 0.92 3.93 -32.24
C SER A 334 -0.09 3.33 -33.22
N ALA A 335 0.02 2.02 -33.46
CA ALA A 335 -0.95 1.30 -34.31
C ALA A 335 -2.03 0.66 -33.45
N PHE A 336 -3.29 1.00 -33.72
CA PHE A 336 -4.44 0.36 -33.09
C PHE A 336 -4.57 -1.10 -33.50
N ALA A 337 -4.88 -1.96 -32.54
CA ALA A 337 -4.96 -3.41 -32.72
C ALA A 337 -6.38 -3.95 -32.50
N ASP A 338 -6.97 -3.64 -31.35
CA ASP A 338 -8.26 -4.19 -30.93
C ASP A 338 -8.97 -3.29 -29.91
N GLU A 339 -10.28 -3.45 -29.78
CA GLU A 339 -11.11 -2.74 -28.81
C GLU A 339 -12.11 -3.70 -28.14
N HIS A 340 -12.20 -3.58 -26.81
CA HIS A 340 -13.19 -4.28 -26.00
C HIS A 340 -13.97 -3.28 -25.15
N ILE A 341 -15.26 -3.57 -24.94
CA ILE A 341 -16.11 -2.80 -24.03
C ILE A 341 -16.41 -3.66 -22.81
N LEU A 342 -15.99 -3.20 -21.64
CA LEU A 342 -16.05 -3.94 -20.38
C LEU A 342 -16.45 -2.98 -19.26
N ASP A 343 -17.48 -3.32 -18.49
CA ASP A 343 -17.91 -2.55 -17.32
C ASP A 343 -18.12 -1.04 -17.60
N GLY A 344 -18.64 -0.71 -18.79
CA GLY A 344 -18.84 0.68 -19.21
C GLY A 344 -17.58 1.43 -19.64
N HIS A 345 -16.44 0.74 -19.72
CA HIS A 345 -15.16 1.27 -20.15
C HIS A 345 -14.78 0.73 -21.54
N ARG A 346 -13.96 1.49 -22.25
CA ARG A 346 -13.31 1.08 -23.49
C ARG A 346 -11.89 0.64 -23.16
N ALA A 347 -11.53 -0.58 -23.52
CA ALA A 347 -10.17 -1.08 -23.47
C ALA A 347 -9.64 -1.13 -24.91
N LEU A 348 -8.57 -0.39 -25.18
CA LEU A 348 -7.98 -0.22 -26.51
C LEU A 348 -6.57 -0.79 -26.51
N LEU A 349 -6.27 -1.72 -27.42
CA LEU A 349 -4.94 -2.28 -27.58
C LEU A 349 -4.18 -1.52 -28.67
N PHE A 350 -2.95 -1.13 -28.36
CA PHE A 350 -2.04 -0.48 -29.28
C PHE A 350 -0.69 -1.18 -29.36
N TYR A 351 -0.11 -1.21 -30.55
CA TYR A 351 1.29 -1.53 -30.80
C TYR A 351 2.10 -0.23 -30.80
N LEU A 352 2.95 -0.05 -29.78
CA LEU A 352 3.76 1.16 -29.58
C LEU A 352 4.95 1.22 -30.54
N THR A 353 5.48 0.06 -30.93
CA THR A 353 6.52 -0.07 -31.95
C THR A 353 5.96 -0.91 -33.10
N PRO A 354 5.13 -0.32 -33.99
CA PRO A 354 4.54 -1.09 -35.07
C PRO A 354 5.65 -1.70 -35.93
N PRO A 355 5.57 -3.00 -36.27
CA PRO A 355 6.54 -3.62 -37.15
C PRO A 355 6.59 -2.87 -38.49
N ALA A 356 7.73 -2.92 -39.18
CA ALA A 356 7.89 -2.28 -40.48
C ALA A 356 6.84 -2.85 -41.46
N SER A 357 5.76 -2.09 -41.69
CA SER A 357 4.66 -2.56 -42.53
C SER A 357 5.12 -2.61 -43.98
N THR A 358 4.93 -3.74 -44.64
CA THR A 358 5.04 -3.80 -46.10
C THR A 358 3.77 -3.23 -46.69
N GLN A 359 3.82 -1.99 -47.15
CA GLN A 359 2.65 -1.34 -47.73
C GLN A 359 2.27 -2.01 -49.06
N GLN A 360 1.07 -2.56 -49.10
CA GLN A 360 0.42 -3.00 -50.32
C GLN A 360 -0.48 -1.87 -50.83
N PRO A 361 -0.33 -1.45 -52.10
CA PRO A 361 -1.20 -0.45 -52.68
C PRO A 361 -2.64 -0.98 -52.76
N THR A 362 -3.61 -0.12 -52.49
CA THR A 362 -5.04 -0.41 -52.67
C THR A 362 -5.77 0.83 -53.16
N ASN A 363 -6.98 0.65 -53.67
CA ASN A 363 -7.84 1.74 -54.12
C ASN A 363 -9.26 1.59 -53.56
N ALA A 364 -9.40 0.89 -52.43
CA ALA A 364 -10.68 0.69 -51.78
C ALA A 364 -11.28 2.03 -51.34
N SER A 365 -12.56 2.23 -51.60
CA SER A 365 -13.29 3.45 -51.23
C SER A 365 -14.36 3.15 -50.19
N PHE A 366 -14.37 3.90 -49.10
CA PHE A 366 -15.33 3.82 -48.02
C PHE A 366 -16.02 5.18 -47.87
N GLY A 367 -17.11 5.38 -48.63
CA GLY A 367 -17.80 6.67 -48.69
C GLY A 367 -16.86 7.79 -49.18
N PRO A 368 -16.64 8.86 -48.40
CA PRO A 368 -15.75 9.95 -48.79
C PRO A 368 -14.26 9.62 -48.66
N PHE A 369 -13.89 8.49 -48.05
CA PHE A 369 -12.50 8.11 -47.78
C PHE A 369 -11.98 7.11 -48.83
N ARG A 370 -10.74 7.29 -49.29
CA ARG A 370 -10.02 6.35 -50.15
C ARG A 370 -8.80 5.81 -49.41
N LEU A 371 -8.73 4.49 -49.29
CA LEU A 371 -7.56 3.78 -48.76
C LEU A 371 -6.55 3.63 -49.90
N ASN A 372 -5.39 4.25 -49.77
CA ASN A 372 -4.34 4.27 -50.82
C ASN A 372 -3.36 3.09 -50.68
N SER A 373 -3.10 2.66 -49.45
CA SER A 373 -2.29 1.49 -49.14
C SER A 373 -2.71 0.92 -47.79
N TYR A 374 -2.39 -0.35 -47.57
CA TYR A 374 -2.56 -1.04 -46.29
C TYR A 374 -1.34 -1.92 -46.03
N GLY A 375 -0.99 -2.16 -44.77
CA GLY A 375 0.15 -3.00 -44.40
C GLY A 375 -0.26 -4.00 -43.32
N THR A 376 0.53 -5.07 -43.18
CA THR A 376 0.46 -6.00 -42.04
C THR A 376 1.16 -5.43 -40.83
#